data_AF-A0A6V8PHR4-F1
#
_entry.id   AF-A0A6V8PHR4-F1
#
_cell.length_a   1.000
_cell.length_b   1.000
_cell.length_c   1.000
_cell.angle_alpha   90.00
_cell.angle_beta   90.00
_cell.angle_gamma   90.00
#
_symmetry.space_group_name_H-M   'P 1'
#
loop_
_entity.id
_entity.type
_entity.pdbx_description
1 polymer ?
#
loop_
_entity_poly.entity_id
_entity_poly.type
_entity_poly.pdbx_seq_one_letter_code
_entity_poly.pdbx_strand_id
1 'polypeptide(L)' 'MSFCGEIEYNVFMSEPSSSKLNEVSPDALERAILVSIKTPSQTQAEVEESIEELARLSSTAGAMVVDKIIQPKSS' A
#
# COMPACT_ATOMS: atom_id res chain seq x y z
N MET A 1 -4.38 -34.82 31.84
CA MET A 1 -5.14 -34.10 30.80
C MET A 1 -4.18 -33.16 30.10
N SER A 2 -3.68 -33.55 28.92
CA SER A 2 -3.02 -32.63 27.98
C SER A 2 -3.28 -33.19 26.59
N PHE A 3 -4.22 -32.57 25.87
CA PHE A 3 -4.48 -32.82 24.46
C PHE A 3 -3.61 -31.80 23.71
N CYS A 4 -2.56 -32.26 23.03
CA CYS A 4 -1.87 -31.44 22.03
C CYS A 4 -2.42 -31.90 20.68
N GLY A 5 -3.46 -31.22 20.19
CA GLY A 5 -4.00 -31.48 18.86
C GLY A 5 -3.14 -30.77 17.82
N GLU A 6 -2.51 -31.53 16.92
CA GLU A 6 -1.96 -30.98 15.68
C GLU A 6 -3.12 -30.50 14.82
N ILE A 7 -3.16 -29.18 14.57
CA ILE A 7 -4.08 -28.61 13.58
C ILE A 7 -3.37 -28.72 12.23
N GLU A 8 -3.73 -29.74 11.46
CA GLU A 8 -3.41 -29.80 10.03
C GLU A 8 -4.27 -28.76 9.31
N TYR A 9 -3.66 -27.64 8.90
CA TYR A 9 -4.31 -26.69 8.01
C TYR A 9 -4.31 -27.25 6.59
N ASN A 10 -5.39 -27.94 6.21
CA ASN A 10 -5.68 -28.21 4.80
C ASN A 10 -6.08 -26.92 4.10
N VAL A 11 -5.12 -26.21 3.53
CA VAL A 11 -5.38 -25.11 2.59
C VAL A 11 -5.86 -25.75 1.28
N PHE A 12 -7.17 -25.88 1.14
CA PHE A 12 -7.82 -26.25 -0.10
C PHE A 12 -7.68 -25.07 -1.08
N MET A 13 -6.60 -25.08 -1.87
CA MET A 13 -6.45 -24.15 -2.99
C MET A 13 -7.43 -24.56 -4.09
N SER A 14 -8.60 -23.90 -4.13
CA SER A 14 -9.45 -23.89 -5.32
C SER A 14 -8.75 -23.04 -6.39
N GLU A 15 -8.47 -23.64 -7.55
CA GLU A 15 -7.87 -22.95 -8.69
C GLU A 15 -8.69 -21.70 -9.05
N PRO A 16 -8.08 -20.49 -9.09
CA PRO A 16 -8.81 -19.31 -9.55
C PRO A 16 -9.03 -19.44 -11.05
N SER A 17 -10.32 -19.47 -11.43
CA SER A 17 -10.76 -19.45 -12.82
C SER A 17 -10.06 -18.34 -13.59
N SER A 18 -9.48 -18.70 -14.74
CA SER A 18 -8.80 -17.86 -15.71
C SER A 18 -9.58 -16.57 -16.05
N SER A 19 -9.37 -15.51 -15.26
CA SER A 19 -9.62 -14.14 -15.69
C SER A 19 -8.30 -13.62 -16.25
N LYS A 20 -8.30 -13.30 -17.55
CA LYS A 20 -7.16 -12.73 -18.30
C LYS A 20 -6.30 -11.82 -17.41
N LEU A 21 -5.13 -12.32 -17.01
CA LEU A 21 -4.14 -11.48 -16.35
C LEU A 21 -3.60 -10.55 -17.44
N ASN A 22 -3.86 -9.25 -17.31
CA ASN A 22 -3.09 -8.26 -18.04
C ASN A 22 -1.62 -8.53 -17.69
N GLU A 23 -0.83 -8.79 -18.73
CA GLU A 23 0.60 -9.03 -18.61
C GLU A 23 1.24 -7.73 -18.10
N VAL A 24 1.33 -7.58 -16.78
CA VAL A 24 2.04 -6.47 -16.14
C VAL A 24 3.51 -6.73 -16.45
N SER A 25 4.12 -5.90 -17.29
CA SER A 25 5.54 -6.06 -17.59
C SER A 25 6.30 -5.89 -16.27
N PRO A 26 7.07 -6.90 -15.83
CA PRO A 26 7.77 -6.84 -14.54
C PRO A 26 8.85 -5.74 -14.48
N ASP A 27 9.19 -5.15 -15.64
CA ASP A 27 10.24 -4.14 -15.80
C ASP A 27 9.72 -2.69 -15.79
N ALA A 28 8.41 -2.46 -15.71
CA ALA A 28 7.87 -1.10 -15.65
C ALA A 28 7.70 -0.68 -14.19
N LEU A 29 8.60 0.19 -13.70
CA LEU A 29 8.42 0.85 -12.41
C LEU A 29 7.05 1.55 -12.37
N GLU A 30 6.20 1.13 -11.43
CA GLU A 30 4.87 1.71 -11.28
C GLU A 30 4.99 3.16 -10.80
N ARG A 31 4.34 4.08 -11.52
CA ARG A 31 4.37 5.51 -11.20
C ARG A 31 3.30 5.84 -10.17
N ALA A 32 3.69 6.48 -9.07
CA ALA A 32 2.79 6.84 -7.99
C ALA A 32 2.71 8.35 -7.78
N ILE A 33 1.49 8.86 -7.59
CA ILE A 33 1.24 10.20 -7.03
C ILE A 33 0.75 9.97 -5.62
N LEU A 34 1.43 10.55 -4.64
CA LEU A 34 1.00 10.46 -3.25
C LEU A 34 0.08 11.64 -2.93
N VAL A 35 -1.02 11.36 -2.23
CA VAL A 35 -1.99 12.38 -1.83
C VAL A 35 -2.20 12.27 -0.33
N SER A 36 -2.08 13.38 0.37
CA SER A 36 -2.40 13.50 1.80
C SER A 36 -3.48 14.54 2.02
N ILE A 37 -4.44 14.24 2.90
CA ILE A 37 -5.49 15.17 3.30
C ILE A 37 -5.13 15.77 4.66
N LYS A 38 -4.83 17.07 4.69
CA LYS A 38 -4.56 17.79 5.94
C LYS A 38 -5.86 18.07 6.68
N THR A 39 -6.01 17.45 7.85
CA THR A 39 -7.14 17.72 8.75
C THR A 39 -6.90 18.97 9.61
N PRO A 40 -7.95 19.59 10.21
CA PRO A 40 -7.79 20.76 11.08
C PRO A 40 -6.92 20.50 12.32
N SER A 41 -6.89 19.26 12.81
CA SER A 41 -6.09 18.85 13.97
C SER A 41 -4.61 18.65 13.66
N GLN A 42 -4.22 18.67 12.39
CA GLN A 42 -2.84 18.47 11.96
C GLN A 42 -2.18 19.79 11.58
N THR A 43 -0.94 19.93 12.03
CA THR A 43 -0.02 20.97 11.57
C THR A 43 0.47 20.65 10.15
N GLN A 44 1.02 21.66 9.47
CA GLN A 44 1.61 21.45 8.15
C GLN A 44 2.83 20.51 8.22
N ALA A 45 3.69 20.70 9.23
CA ALA A 45 4.91 19.91 9.42
C ALA A 45 4.61 18.41 9.61
N GLU A 46 3.59 18.05 10.39
CA GLU A 46 3.19 16.65 10.59
C GLU A 46 2.75 15.97 9.28
N VAL A 47 2.04 16.70 8.42
CA VAL A 47 1.58 16.16 7.13
C VAL A 47 2.73 15.99 6.15
N GLU A 48 3.67 16.94 6.14
CA GLU A 48 4.90 16.88 5.33
C GLU A 48 5.81 15.72 5.76
N GLU A 49 5.99 15.52 7.07
CA GLU A 49 6.76 14.40 7.60
C GLU A 49 6.12 13.06 7.21
N SER A 50 4.80 12.95 7.36
CA SER A 50 4.06 11.73 7.04
C SER A 50 4.11 11.39 5.55
N ILE A 51 3.91 12.36 4.64
CA ILE A 51 3.95 12.11 3.20
C ILE A 51 5.37 11.79 2.72
N GLU A 52 6.40 12.32 3.39
CA GLU A 52 7.80 11.99 3.11
C GLU A 52 8.14 10.56 3.52
N GLU A 53 7.69 10.11 4.70
CA GLU A 53 7.83 8.71 5.11
C GLU A 53 7.09 7.77 4.15
N LEU A 54 5.87 8.12 3.74
CA LEU A 54 5.13 7.33 2.76
C LEU A 54 5.86 7.23 1.41
N ALA A 55 6.56 8.29 1.00
CA ALA A 55 7.38 8.28 -0.21
C ALA A 55 8.56 7.30 -0.10
N ARG A 56 9.21 7.24 1.07
CA ARG A 56 10.27 6.25 1.33
C ARG A 56 9.73 4.82 1.25
N LEU A 57 8.62 4.54 1.94
CA LEU A 57 7.98 3.23 1.92
C LEU A 57 7.55 2.80 0.50
N SER A 58 6.96 3.73 -0.25
CA SER A 58 6.54 3.49 -1.63
C SER A 58 7.73 3.19 -2.53
N SER A 59 8.83 3.92 -2.36
CA SER A 59 10.07 3.68 -3.12
C SER A 59 10.67 2.32 -2.80
N THR A 60 10.68 1.92 -1.52
CA THR A 60 11.14 0.59 -1.09
C THR A 60 10.25 -0.53 -1.65
N ALA A 61 8.95 -0.28 -1.84
CA ALA A 61 8.02 -1.23 -2.46
C ALA A 61 8.16 -1.31 -4.00
N GLY A 62 9.03 -0.50 -4.62
CA GLY A 62 9.26 -0.51 -6.06
C GLY A 62 8.46 0.53 -6.85
N ALA A 63 7.74 1.44 -6.17
CA ALA A 63 7.03 2.52 -6.83
C ALA A 63 7.97 3.72 -7.11
N MET A 64 7.81 4.34 -8.28
CA MET A 64 8.42 5.61 -8.60
C MET A 64 7.45 6.74 -8.25
N VAL A 65 7.68 7.40 -7.11
CA VAL A 65 6.89 8.57 -6.70
C VAL A 65 7.21 9.75 -7.60
N VAL A 66 6.24 10.20 -8.39
CA VAL A 66 6.40 11.30 -9.35
C VAL A 66 5.85 12.62 -8.84
N ASP A 67 4.97 12.60 -7.85
CA ASP A 67 4.40 13.82 -7.24
C ASP A 67 3.85 13.55 -5.82
N LYS A 68 3.73 14.61 -5.03
CA LYS A 68 3.21 14.62 -3.66
C LYS A 68 2.25 15.81 -3.50
N ILE A 69 0.97 15.52 -3.27
CA ILE A 69 -0.09 16.51 -3.16
C ILE A 69 -0.61 16.52 -1.72
N ILE A 70 -0.59 17.70 -1.09
CA ILE A 70 -1.23 17.91 0.20
C ILE A 70 -2.48 18.76 -0.03
N GLN A 71 -3.65 18.18 0.23
CA GLN A 71 -4.93 18.86 0.10
C GLN A 71 -5.48 19.21 1.49
N PRO A 72 -5.75 20.49 1.79
CA PRO A 72 -6.47 20.84 3.01
C PRO A 72 -7.91 20.34 2.94
N LYS A 73 -8.40 19.73 4.03
CA LYS A 73 -9.81 19.42 4.15
C LYS A 73 -10.60 20.71 4.33
N SER A 74 -11.33 21.12 3.29
CA SER A 74 -12.40 22.10 3.40
C SER A 74 -13.55 21.47 4.20
N SER A 75 -13.76 21.95 5.41
CA SER A 75 -14.91 21.62 6.25
C SER A 75 -16.22 22.17 5.66
#